data_AF-A0A0F9KZ21-F1
#
_entry.id   AF-A0A0F9KZ21-F1
#
_cell.length_a   1.000
_cell.length_b   1.000
_cell.length_c   1.000
_cell.angle_alpha   90.00
_cell.angle_beta   90.00
_cell.angle_gamma   90.00
#
_symmetry.space_group_name_H-M   'P 1'
#
loop_
_entity.id
_entity.type
_entity.pdbx_description
1 polymer ?
#
loop_
_entity_poly.entity_id
_entity_poly.type
_entity_poly.pdbx_seq_one_letter_code
_entity_poly.pdbx_strand_id
1 'polypeptide(L)'
;MLIGLAACIYSLLTLALLSRASDFSDTVRMDPLRIIEAVTGGVAFLAAGLIVFSQGKVRGLTTGASMWVAAAVGVASGLGEWVIAGMTTVLTLMIIALVRKLEKSAGTYHGNG
;
A
#
# COMPACT_ATOMS: atom_id res chain seq x y z
N MET A 1 6.86 3.29 -8.26
CA MET A 1 6.35 4.43 -7.46
C MET A 1 5.45 3.95 -6.31
N LEU A 2 4.30 3.32 -6.58
CA LEU A 2 3.38 2.85 -5.53
C LEU A 2 3.98 1.84 -4.54
N ILE A 3 4.71 0.83 -5.04
CA ILE A 3 5.39 -0.17 -4.20
C ILE A 3 6.39 0.50 -3.23
N GLY A 4 7.16 1.48 -3.72
CA GLY A 4 8.11 2.22 -2.90
C GLY A 4 7.43 3.09 -1.83
N LEU A 5 6.30 3.72 -2.19
CA LEU A 5 5.47 4.45 -1.22
C LEU A 5 4.96 3.50 -0.13
N ALA A 6 4.33 2.37 -0.49
CA ALA A 6 3.85 1.38 0.48
C ALA A 6 4.98 0.90 1.40
N ALA A 7 6.14 0.52 0.86
CA ALA A 7 7.28 0.07 1.64
C ALA A 7 7.72 1.13 2.67
N CYS A 8 7.84 2.38 2.24
CA CYS A 8 8.19 3.49 3.14
C CYS A 8 7.15 3.66 4.26
N ILE A 9 5.86 3.62 3.92
CA ILE A 9 4.79 3.76 4.91
C ILE A 9 4.77 2.60 5.89
N TYR A 10 4.92 1.35 5.44
CA TYR A 10 5.02 0.20 6.35
C TYR A 10 6.22 0.31 7.29
N SER A 11 7.37 0.79 6.82
CA SER A 11 8.52 1.06 7.70
C SER A 11 8.22 2.15 8.74
N LEU A 12 7.55 3.24 8.34
CA LEU A 12 7.14 4.31 9.27
C LEU A 12 6.13 3.81 10.31
N LEU A 13 5.15 3.00 9.90
CA LEU A 13 4.17 2.41 10.80
C LEU A 13 4.83 1.45 11.80
N THR A 14 5.79 0.64 11.35
CA THR A 14 6.59 -0.22 12.22
C THR A 14 7.39 0.60 13.24
N LEU A 15 8.02 1.70 12.82
CA LEU A 15 8.75 2.59 13.74
C LEU A 15 7.81 3.27 14.74
N ALA A 16 6.64 3.72 14.30
CA ALA A 16 5.63 4.31 15.18
C ALA A 16 5.13 3.29 16.23
N LEU A 17 4.87 2.04 15.82
CA LEU A 17 4.54 0.96 16.75
C LEU A 17 5.67 0.68 17.74
N LEU A 18 6.91 0.58 17.27
CA LEU A 18 8.06 0.30 18.13
C LEU A 18 8.27 1.41 19.17
N SER A 19 8.08 2.68 18.79
CA SER A 19 8.16 3.81 19.73
C SER A 19 7.07 3.80 20.80
N ARG A 20 5.90 3.22 20.52
CA ARG A 20 4.80 3.06 21.48
C ARG A 20 4.91 1.76 22.28
N ALA A 21 5.66 0.78 21.77
CA ALA A 21 5.85 -0.53 22.40
C ALA A 21 6.53 -0.43 23.77
N SER A 22 7.33 0.63 24.03
CA SER A 22 7.98 0.86 25.32
C SER A 22 7.01 1.13 26.48
N ASP A 23 5.75 1.49 26.19
CA ASP A 23 4.75 1.84 27.20
C ASP A 23 3.91 0.62 27.66
N PHE A 24 4.03 -0.53 26.98
CA PHE A 24 3.22 -1.72 27.29
C PHE A 24 3.92 -2.62 28.31
N SER A 25 3.54 -2.48 29.59
CA SER A 25 4.04 -3.29 30.71
C SER A 25 3.41 -4.70 30.76
N ASP A 26 4.20 -5.70 30.42
CA ASP A 26 4.29 -7.09 30.94
C ASP A 26 3.07 -8.02 31.20
N THR A 27 1.82 -7.67 30.88
CA THR A 27 0.70 -8.63 31.15
C THR A 27 -0.12 -9.08 29.95
N VAL A 28 -0.04 -8.40 28.80
CA VAL A 28 -0.50 -8.94 27.51
C VAL A 28 0.42 -8.44 26.41
N ARG A 29 1.45 -9.22 26.04
CA ARG A 29 2.25 -9.00 24.82
C ARG A 29 1.38 -9.27 23.58
N MET A 30 0.44 -8.38 23.27
CA MET A 30 -0.08 -8.30 21.90
C MET A 30 1.00 -7.67 21.05
N ASP A 31 1.49 -8.41 20.06
CA ASP A 31 2.48 -7.95 19.10
C ASP A 31 1.73 -7.37 17.87
N PRO A 32 1.52 -6.03 17.80
CA PRO A 32 0.80 -5.40 16.70
C PRO A 32 1.50 -5.60 15.35
N LEU A 33 2.80 -5.95 15.35
CA LEU A 33 3.55 -6.26 14.15
C LEU A 33 2.94 -7.45 13.39
N ARG A 34 2.40 -8.43 14.11
CA ARG A 34 1.72 -9.60 13.52
C ARG A 34 0.50 -9.22 12.68
N ILE A 35 -0.22 -8.17 13.05
CA ILE A 35 -1.36 -7.68 12.27
C ILE A 35 -0.85 -7.07 10.96
N ILE A 36 0.24 -6.29 11.01
CA ILE A 36 0.85 -5.72 9.80
C ILE A 36 1.33 -6.83 8.87
N GLU A 37 2.00 -7.85 9.41
CA GLU A 37 2.47 -9.02 8.66
C GLU A 37 1.31 -9.78 8.01
N ALA A 38 0.25 -10.06 8.78
CA ALA A 38 -0.92 -10.79 8.29
C ALA A 38 -1.65 -10.02 7.17
N VAL A 39 -1.86 -8.71 7.34
CA VAL A 39 -2.48 -7.85 6.32
C VAL A 39 -1.61 -7.78 5.07
N THR A 40 -0.30 -7.59 5.24
CA THR A 40 0.65 -7.53 4.13
C THR A 40 0.69 -8.85 3.35
N GLY A 41 0.75 -9.98 4.06
CA GLY A 41 0.72 -11.31 3.45
C GLY A 41 -0.59 -11.61 2.73
N GLY A 42 -1.74 -11.27 3.34
CA GLY A 42 -3.05 -11.43 2.70
C GLY A 42 -3.18 -10.63 1.41
N VAL A 43 -2.71 -9.39 1.39
CA VAL A 43 -2.76 -8.54 0.19
C VAL A 43 -1.76 -9.00 -0.87
N ALA A 44 -0.57 -9.46 -0.46
CA ALA A 44 0.40 -10.06 -1.39
C ALA A 44 -0.18 -11.31 -2.09
N PHE A 45 -0.92 -12.14 -1.35
CA PHE A 45 -1.62 -13.30 -1.90
C PHE A 45 -2.69 -12.89 -2.94
N LEU A 46 -3.53 -11.90 -2.62
CA LEU A 46 -4.53 -11.38 -3.56
C LEU A 46 -3.89 -10.74 -4.81
N ALA A 47 -2.81 -9.98 -4.63
CA ALA A 47 -2.08 -9.35 -5.71
C ALA A 47 -1.43 -10.40 -6.65
N ALA A 48 -0.88 -11.47 -6.09
CA ALA A 48 -0.30 -12.56 -6.89
C ALA A 48 -1.34 -13.22 -7.80
N GLY A 49 -2.58 -13.39 -7.34
CA GLY A 49 -3.68 -13.93 -8.15
C GLY A 49 -4.15 -13.00 -9.27
N LEU A 50 -3.89 -11.69 -9.17
CA LEU A 50 -4.30 -10.68 -10.15
C LEU A 50 -3.22 -10.38 -11.20
N ILE A 51 -1.95 -10.55 -10.85
CA ILE A 51 -0.83 -10.25 -11.75
C ILE A 51 -0.66 -11.42 -12.73
N VAL A 52 -0.91 -11.14 -14.02
CA VAL A 52 -0.85 -12.15 -15.08
C VAL A 52 0.14 -11.72 -16.15
N PHE A 53 1.02 -12.64 -16.55
CA PHE A 53 1.90 -12.47 -17.70
C PHE A 53 1.31 -13.22 -18.90
N SER A 54 1.05 -12.50 -19.99
CA SER A 54 0.54 -13.10 -21.23
C SER A 54 1.07 -12.37 -22.44
N GLN A 55 1.54 -13.12 -23.45
CA GLN A 55 2.07 -12.59 -24.71
C GLN A 55 3.10 -11.45 -24.53
N GLY A 56 4.04 -11.61 -23.60
CA GLY A 56 5.09 -10.61 -23.35
C GLY A 56 4.61 -9.36 -22.59
N LYS A 57 3.35 -9.30 -22.15
CA LYS A 57 2.79 -8.17 -21.41
C LYS A 57 2.37 -8.58 -20.00
N VAL A 58 2.70 -7.74 -19.01
CA VAL A 58 2.24 -7.88 -17.63
C VAL A 58 0.95 -7.09 -17.47
N ARG A 59 -0.11 -7.72 -16.95
CA ARG A 59 -1.37 -7.08 -16.55
C ARG A 59 -1.55 -7.18 -15.04
N GLY A 60 -2.25 -6.21 -14.46
CA GLY A 60 -2.59 -6.20 -13.03
C GLY A 60 -1.49 -5.70 -12.09
N LEU A 61 -0.27 -5.42 -12.57
CA LEU A 61 0.85 -4.96 -11.73
C LEU A 61 0.52 -3.69 -10.94
N THR A 62 -0.01 -2.66 -11.62
CA THR A 62 -0.37 -1.38 -10.97
C THR A 62 -1.53 -1.57 -9.98
N THR A 63 -2.50 -2.41 -10.31
CA THR A 63 -3.62 -2.73 -9.43
C THR A 63 -3.14 -3.42 -8.15
N GLY A 64 -2.29 -4.45 -8.27
CA GLY A 64 -1.67 -5.11 -7.11
C GLY A 64 -0.87 -4.13 -6.25
N ALA A 65 -0.08 -3.25 -6.87
CA ALA A 65 0.65 -2.22 -6.15
C ALA A 65 -0.29 -1.23 -5.41
N SER A 66 -1.41 -0.85 -6.03
CA SER A 66 -2.40 0.03 -5.39
C SER A 66 -3.14 -0.64 -4.23
N MET A 67 -3.41 -1.95 -4.32
CA MET A 67 -3.98 -2.74 -3.21
C MET A 67 -3.04 -2.75 -2.01
N TRP A 68 -1.73 -2.90 -2.24
CA TRP A 68 -0.74 -2.91 -1.16
C TRP A 68 -0.62 -1.54 -0.46
N VAL A 69 -0.71 -0.45 -1.21
CA VAL A 69 -0.79 0.90 -0.61
C VAL A 69 -2.10 1.10 0.15
N ALA A 70 -3.24 0.65 -0.39
CA ALA A 70 -4.53 0.74 0.30
C ALA A 70 -4.52 -0.03 1.64
N ALA A 71 -3.84 -1.17 1.68
CA ALA A 71 -3.62 -1.92 2.90
C ALA A 71 -2.78 -1.14 3.92
N ALA A 72 -1.70 -0.47 3.48
CA ALA A 72 -0.91 0.40 4.34
C ALA A 72 -1.75 1.54 4.94
N VAL A 73 -2.64 2.14 4.15
CA VAL A 73 -3.60 3.17 4.63
C VAL A 73 -4.57 2.58 5.66
N GLY A 74 -5.10 1.38 5.42
CA GLY A 74 -5.99 0.69 6.35
C GLY A 74 -5.32 0.37 7.68
N VAL A 75 -4.08 -0.13 7.64
CA VAL A 75 -3.26 -0.37 8.84
C VAL A 75 -3.00 0.94 9.58
N ALA A 76 -2.54 1.99 8.88
CA ALA A 76 -2.32 3.31 9.48
C ALA A 76 -3.58 3.83 10.20
N SER A 77 -4.74 3.70 9.56
CA SER A 77 -6.03 4.11 10.13
C SER A 77 -6.41 3.28 11.35
N GLY A 78 -6.21 1.96 11.30
CA GLY A 78 -6.49 1.06 12.42
C GLY A 78 -5.57 1.27 13.63
N LEU A 79 -4.34 1.72 13.40
CA LEU A 79 -3.38 2.10 14.44
C LEU A 79 -3.60 3.53 14.98
N GLY A 80 -4.54 4.29 14.41
CA GLY A 80 -4.81 5.68 14.78
C GLY A 80 -3.79 6.69 14.24
N GLU A 81 -2.96 6.29 13.28
CA GLU A 81 -1.97 7.15 12.60
C GLU A 81 -2.62 7.97 11.47
N TRP A 82 -3.56 8.85 11.84
CA TRP A 82 -4.40 9.61 10.90
C TRP A 82 -3.60 10.50 9.94
N VAL A 83 -2.50 11.09 10.42
CA VAL A 83 -1.63 11.95 9.58
C VAL A 83 -0.96 11.11 8.49
N ILE A 84 -0.38 9.97 8.87
CA ILE A 84 0.26 9.04 7.92
C ILE A 84 -0.77 8.50 6.93
N ALA A 85 -1.96 8.11 7.40
CA ALA A 85 -3.05 7.61 6.55
C ALA A 85 -3.52 8.66 5.52
N GLY A 86 -3.74 9.90 5.99
CA GLY A 86 -4.16 11.02 5.15
C GLY A 86 -3.11 11.39 4.09
N MET A 87 -1.85 11.55 4.50
CA MET A 87 -0.74 11.85 3.59
C MET A 87 -0.56 10.75 2.54
N THR A 88 -0.60 9.48 2.96
CA THR A 88 -0.46 8.34 2.04
C THR A 88 -1.57 8.32 1.00
N THR A 89 -2.82 8.57 1.42
CA THR A 89 -3.96 8.65 0.51
C THR A 89 -3.78 9.75 -0.53
N VAL A 90 -3.42 10.96 -0.09
CA VAL A 90 -3.19 12.11 -1.00
C VAL A 90 -2.07 11.82 -2.00
N LEU A 91 -0.93 11.30 -1.53
CA LEU A 91 0.20 10.95 -2.39
C LEU A 91 -0.17 9.85 -3.40
N THR A 92 -0.95 8.87 -2.97
CA THR A 92 -1.41 7.78 -3.85
C THR A 92 -2.30 8.32 -4.98
N LEU A 93 -3.27 9.17 -4.64
CA LEU A 93 -4.14 9.80 -5.62
C LEU A 93 -3.36 10.69 -6.59
N MET A 94 -2.38 11.45 -6.09
CA MET A 94 -1.47 12.25 -6.89
C MET A 94 -0.67 11.40 -7.88
N ILE A 95 -0.11 10.27 -7.43
CA ILE A 95 0.64 9.34 -8.29
C ILE A 95 -0.27 8.79 -9.39
N ILE A 96 -1.46 8.29 -9.04
CA ILE A 96 -2.41 7.71 -10.00
C ILE A 96 -2.86 8.77 -11.02
N ALA A 97 -3.19 9.98 -10.55
CA ALA A 97 -3.60 11.09 -11.42
C ALA A 97 -2.48 11.49 -12.38
N LEU A 98 -1.23 11.55 -11.90
CA LEU A 98 -0.07 11.87 -12.72
C LEU A 98 0.17 10.79 -13.78
N VAL A 99 0.15 9.51 -13.40
CA VAL A 99 0.30 8.40 -14.35
C VAL A 99 -0.79 8.47 -15.42
N ARG A 100 -2.06 8.67 -15.05
CA ARG A 100 -3.16 8.78 -16.01
C ARG A 100 -2.99 9.98 -16.95
N LYS A 101 -2.48 11.11 -16.44
CA LYS A 101 -2.20 12.29 -17.26
C LYS A 101 -1.05 12.04 -18.25
N LEU A 102 0.00 11.36 -17.82
CA LEU A 102 1.14 10.99 -18.66
C LEU A 102 0.73 10.01 -19.74
N GLU A 103 -0.07 8.99 -19.41
CA GLU A 103 -0.63 8.05 -20.40
C GLU A 103 -1.48 8.76 -21.46
N LYS A 104 -2.33 9.71 -21.04
CA LYS A 104 -3.11 10.52 -21.98
C LYS A 104 -2.24 11.39 -22.88
N SER A 105 -1.17 11.98 -22.32
CA SER A 105 -0.23 12.83 -23.08
C SER A 105 0.66 12.04 -24.04
N ALA A 106 0.95 10.77 -23.74
CA ALA A 106 1.79 9.90 -24.57
C ALA A 106 1.06 9.29 -25.77
N GLY A 107 -0.23 9.60 -25.96
CA GLY A 107 -1.02 9.15 -27.12
C GLY A 107 -1.37 7.65 -27.13
N THR A 108 -1.04 6.90 -26.09
CA THR A 108 -1.34 5.46 -25.94
C THR A 108 -2.79 5.18 -25.50
N TYR A 109 -3.63 6.20 -25.40
CA TYR A 109 -5.02 6.08 -24.95
C TYR A 109 -5.95 5.55 -26.06
N HIS A 110 -5.96 4.22 -26.27
CA HIS A 110 -7.07 3.55 -26.96
C HIS A 110 -8.21 3.34 -25.96
N GLY A 111 -9.06 4.37 -25.80
CA GLY A 111 -10.34 4.21 -25.12
C GLY A 111 -11.29 3.44 -26.02
N ASN A 112 -11.46 2.13 -25.77
CA ASN A 112 -12.66 1.43 -26.23
C ASN A 112 -13.82 1.92 -25.35
N GLY A 113 -14.75 2.64 -25.98
CA GLY A 113 -16.11 2.81 -25.46
C GLY A 113 -16.86 1.49 -25.44
#